data_AF-A0A9N9Q3I4-F1
#
_entry.id   AF-A0A9N9Q3I4-F1
#
_cell.length_a   1.000
_cell.length_b   1.000
_cell.length_c   1.000
_cell.angle_alpha   90.00
_cell.angle_beta   90.00
_cell.angle_gamma   90.00
#
_symmetry.space_group_name_H-M   'P 1'
#
loop_
_entity.id
_entity.type
_entity.pdbx_description
1 polymer ?
#
loop_
_entity_poly.entity_id
_entity_poly.type
_entity_poly.pdbx_seq_one_letter_code
_entity_poly.pdbx_strand_id
1 'polypeptide(L)'
;MTNSGQRHFPATMSEVKDELRPSKSDVDRVYSQTLPKWSSYAQKSYHEREFTANTLHLPNILGKVPSYLGHDISGTQTRNENLEFDLYTRSFPGYPSTLFVNGTSLWKVGDGDCELREKTLSHQILMGVQKPVSCSFWEDGRFADWSEDGSTQTGGGNCLAILVFAWAQAGWKNDTNESLQGAIDINLGDVSISAALWWTAILAKGEGWRAEINRDDAVYQSPWSTAFVAADFQFRLTGTNTPHSCVTKVCVPPTSEVALGYLIDFCCLHNAGSQCSAALAAALTLPSVGNASLPVPTSHASSPSDHKPKSPDSSSTAKQLKHKERTLTDFHLLPYYMTLSCSGRAIEALLCNTFFNPHIPCNLVSAFIQPIFEVLHPIIAAKHYSILALTLGKAKSNITALWTGSLITGPAHQIIQRCRNGFPTVEMHSAAWTGTIQTFMSLDPRPGAGLCVEAGWEDEGWGGGGLCAGS
;
A
#
# COMPACT_ATOMS: atom_id res chain seq x y z
N MET A 1 -87.35 13.44 -4.30
CA MET A 1 -86.41 13.96 -3.27
C MET A 1 -86.37 12.94 -2.15
N THR A 2 -85.26 12.35 -1.69
CA THR A 2 -83.83 12.42 -2.05
C THR A 2 -83.24 11.06 -1.65
N ASN A 3 -82.68 10.29 -2.58
CA ASN A 3 -81.27 10.28 -3.02
C ASN A 3 -80.41 9.30 -2.19
N SER A 4 -79.82 8.32 -2.88
CA SER A 4 -79.06 7.20 -2.33
C SER A 4 -77.61 7.60 -2.03
N GLY A 5 -77.25 7.63 -0.75
CA GLY A 5 -75.87 7.90 -0.31
C GLY A 5 -74.94 6.69 -0.49
N GLN A 6 -74.40 6.51 -1.70
CA GLN A 6 -73.21 5.67 -1.88
C GLN A 6 -72.06 6.26 -1.05
N ARG A 7 -71.55 5.50 -0.08
CA ARG A 7 -70.27 5.83 0.56
C ARG A 7 -69.15 5.48 -0.42
N HIS A 8 -68.67 6.48 -1.15
CA HIS A 8 -67.37 6.37 -1.80
C HIS A 8 -66.29 6.18 -0.73
N PHE A 9 -65.68 4.99 -0.71
CA PHE A 9 -64.34 4.84 -0.15
C PHE A 9 -63.36 5.46 -1.14
N PRO A 10 -62.52 6.44 -0.75
CA PRO A 10 -61.47 6.93 -1.62
C PRO A 10 -60.40 5.83 -1.76
N ALA A 11 -60.38 5.18 -2.93
CA ALA A 11 -59.41 4.16 -3.29
C ALA A 11 -58.07 4.81 -3.71
N THR A 12 -57.35 5.37 -2.74
CA THR A 12 -55.93 5.74 -2.87
C THR A 12 -55.19 5.46 -1.58
N MET A 13 -55.03 4.17 -1.23
CA MET A 13 -53.76 3.77 -0.61
C MET A 13 -52.70 3.98 -1.70
N SER A 14 -52.01 5.12 -1.67
CA SER A 14 -50.70 5.20 -2.30
C SER A 14 -49.88 4.08 -1.69
N GLU A 15 -49.34 3.17 -2.51
CA GLU A 15 -48.36 2.21 -2.03
C GLU A 15 -47.25 3.01 -1.35
N VAL A 16 -47.15 2.86 -0.03
CA VAL A 16 -46.06 3.46 0.74
C VAL A 16 -44.82 2.74 0.25
N LYS A 17 -44.07 3.41 -0.64
CA LYS A 17 -42.83 2.88 -1.21
C LYS A 17 -41.92 2.54 -0.04
N ASP A 18 -41.70 1.25 0.19
CA ASP A 18 -40.81 0.77 1.23
C ASP A 18 -39.39 1.15 0.82
N GLU A 19 -38.92 2.31 1.29
CA GLU A 19 -37.60 2.85 0.92
C GLU A 19 -36.45 1.96 1.41
N LEU A 20 -36.71 1.07 2.37
CA LEU A 20 -35.74 0.09 2.84
C LEU A 20 -35.65 -1.12 1.89
N ARG A 21 -36.77 -1.56 1.29
CA ARG A 21 -36.78 -2.67 0.32
C ARG A 21 -36.54 -2.17 -1.11
N PRO A 22 -35.40 -2.49 -1.74
CA PRO A 22 -35.14 -2.08 -3.11
C PRO A 22 -36.17 -2.71 -4.05
N SER A 23 -36.69 -1.92 -4.99
CA SER A 23 -37.57 -2.46 -6.03
C SER A 23 -36.78 -3.40 -6.94
N LYS A 24 -37.44 -4.40 -7.54
CA LYS A 24 -36.78 -5.26 -8.54
C LYS A 24 -36.18 -4.44 -9.68
N SER A 25 -36.89 -3.39 -10.12
CA SER A 25 -36.40 -2.48 -11.15
C SER A 25 -35.13 -1.71 -10.74
N ASP A 26 -34.95 -1.39 -9.47
CA ASP A 26 -33.74 -0.73 -8.97
C ASP A 26 -32.56 -1.72 -8.86
N VAL A 27 -32.82 -2.95 -8.41
CA VAL A 27 -31.83 -4.04 -8.41
C VAL A 27 -31.34 -4.32 -9.84
N ASP A 28 -32.26 -4.56 -10.78
CA ASP A 28 -31.95 -4.85 -12.18
C ASP A 28 -31.21 -3.67 -12.84
N ARG A 29 -31.57 -2.41 -12.51
CA ARG A 29 -30.88 -1.19 -12.97
C ARG A 29 -29.45 -1.09 -12.45
N VAL A 30 -29.22 -1.25 -11.15
CA VAL A 30 -27.87 -1.16 -10.56
C VAL A 30 -26.97 -2.27 -11.10
N TYR A 31 -27.50 -3.50 -11.21
CA TYR A 31 -26.78 -4.63 -11.76
C TYR A 31 -26.38 -4.39 -13.23
N SER A 32 -27.34 -4.02 -14.09
CA SER A 32 -27.12 -3.81 -15.52
C SER A 32 -26.22 -2.60 -15.84
N GLN A 33 -26.12 -1.61 -14.95
CA GLN A 33 -25.13 -0.53 -15.06
C GLN A 33 -23.73 -0.96 -14.60
N THR A 34 -23.63 -1.84 -13.62
CA THR A 34 -22.35 -2.21 -13.00
C THR A 34 -21.59 -3.27 -13.78
N LEU A 35 -22.28 -4.30 -14.28
CA LEU A 35 -21.66 -5.41 -15.01
C LEU A 35 -20.86 -4.97 -16.27
N PRO A 36 -21.39 -4.12 -17.19
CA PRO A 36 -20.64 -3.70 -18.36
C PRO A 36 -19.45 -2.81 -18.01
N LYS A 37 -19.59 -1.96 -16.98
CA LYS A 37 -18.53 -1.07 -16.50
C LYS A 37 -17.32 -1.86 -16.00
N TRP A 38 -17.55 -2.86 -15.14
CA TRP A 38 -16.48 -3.72 -14.64
C TRP A 38 -15.92 -4.67 -15.71
N SER A 39 -16.77 -5.18 -16.59
CA SER A 39 -16.32 -5.96 -17.75
C SER A 39 -15.36 -5.16 -18.63
N SER A 40 -15.63 -3.86 -18.85
CA SER A 40 -14.74 -2.94 -19.58
C SER A 40 -13.39 -2.74 -18.87
N TYR A 41 -13.37 -2.67 -17.52
CA TYR A 41 -12.13 -2.60 -16.75
C TYR A 41 -11.28 -3.88 -16.92
N ALA A 42 -11.90 -5.05 -16.84
CA ALA A 42 -11.21 -6.32 -17.07
C ALA A 42 -10.65 -6.42 -18.50
N GLN A 43 -11.48 -6.14 -19.51
CA GLN A 43 -11.06 -6.13 -20.93
C GLN A 43 -9.87 -5.19 -21.17
N LYS A 44 -9.95 -3.94 -20.69
CA LYS A 44 -8.83 -2.98 -20.82
C LYS A 44 -7.56 -3.48 -20.15
N SER A 45 -7.67 -4.15 -19.00
CA SER A 45 -6.53 -4.73 -18.29
C SER A 45 -5.89 -5.89 -19.07
N TYR A 46 -6.69 -6.75 -19.71
CA TYR A 46 -6.22 -7.80 -20.62
C TYR A 46 -5.55 -7.28 -21.90
N HIS A 47 -5.90 -6.06 -22.35
CA HIS A 47 -5.25 -5.39 -23.48
C HIS A 47 -3.95 -4.70 -23.07
N GLU A 48 -3.91 -4.02 -21.92
CA GLU A 48 -2.73 -3.30 -21.44
C GLU A 48 -1.62 -4.26 -20.99
N ARG A 49 -1.99 -5.32 -20.24
CA ARG A 49 -1.13 -6.40 -19.67
C ARG A 49 0.00 -5.97 -18.73
N GLU A 50 0.59 -4.81 -18.96
CA GLU A 50 1.77 -4.29 -18.29
C GLU A 50 1.40 -3.19 -17.28
N PHE A 51 2.25 -3.02 -16.26
CA PHE A 51 2.12 -1.88 -15.35
C PHE A 51 2.85 -0.68 -15.95
N THR A 52 2.09 0.28 -16.50
CA THR A 52 2.70 1.53 -16.94
C THR A 52 3.18 2.34 -15.73
N ALA A 53 4.22 3.17 -15.93
CA ALA A 53 4.71 4.10 -14.92
C ALA A 53 3.57 4.85 -14.18
N ASN A 54 2.52 5.28 -14.87
CA ASN A 54 1.42 6.02 -14.24
C ASN A 54 0.52 5.14 -13.35
N THR A 55 0.41 3.83 -13.62
CA THR A 55 -0.42 2.94 -12.80
C THR A 55 0.16 2.71 -11.40
N LEU A 56 1.49 2.66 -11.27
CA LEU A 56 2.18 2.44 -9.99
C LEU A 56 2.60 3.74 -9.28
N HIS A 57 1.95 4.86 -9.61
CA HIS A 57 2.24 6.17 -9.01
C HIS A 57 1.62 6.28 -7.59
N LEU A 58 2.40 5.88 -6.59
CA LEU A 58 2.01 5.94 -5.18
C LEU A 58 1.58 7.32 -4.64
N PRO A 59 2.14 8.49 -5.07
CA PRO A 59 1.77 9.78 -4.48
C PRO A 59 0.27 10.10 -4.54
N ASN A 60 -0.44 9.47 -5.49
CA ASN A 60 -1.88 9.59 -5.67
C ASN A 60 -2.73 9.09 -4.47
N ILE A 61 -2.14 8.38 -3.49
CA ILE A 61 -2.85 7.89 -2.30
C ILE A 61 -2.79 8.84 -1.10
N LEU A 62 -1.88 9.83 -1.09
CA LEU A 62 -1.53 10.55 0.14
C LEU A 62 -2.49 11.67 0.53
N GLY A 63 -3.00 12.46 -0.41
CA GLY A 63 -3.91 13.58 -0.10
C GLY A 63 -3.32 14.55 0.94
N LYS A 64 -3.92 14.56 2.14
CA LYS A 64 -3.56 15.31 3.36
C LYS A 64 -3.09 14.40 4.51
N VAL A 65 -2.53 13.21 4.23
CA VAL A 65 -1.84 12.40 5.25
C VAL A 65 -0.72 13.24 5.89
N PRO A 66 -0.54 13.23 7.23
CA PRO A 66 0.56 13.93 7.89
C PRO A 66 1.86 13.12 7.87
N SER A 67 2.99 13.81 8.04
CA SER A 67 4.32 13.18 8.10
C SER A 67 4.45 12.24 9.31
N TYR A 68 5.28 11.20 9.20
CA TYR A 68 5.55 10.32 10.33
C TYR A 68 6.34 11.06 11.41
N LEU A 69 6.13 10.64 12.65
CA LEU A 69 6.70 11.27 13.84
C LEU A 69 8.22 11.48 13.68
N GLY A 70 8.66 12.72 13.83
CA GLY A 70 10.07 13.09 13.75
C GLY A 70 10.53 13.80 12.47
N HIS A 71 9.75 13.78 11.38
CA HIS A 71 10.21 14.27 10.08
C HIS A 71 10.62 15.76 10.10
N ASP A 72 9.67 16.64 10.44
CA ASP A 72 9.82 18.09 10.34
C ASP A 72 10.62 18.72 11.50
N ILE A 73 10.94 17.94 12.54
CA ILE A 73 11.74 18.37 13.71
C ILE A 73 13.17 18.75 13.29
N SER A 74 13.69 18.12 12.24
CA SER A 74 15.07 18.38 11.76
C SER A 74 15.22 19.70 10.98
N GLY A 75 14.13 20.26 10.47
CA GLY A 75 14.15 21.46 9.62
C GLY A 75 13.90 22.79 10.35
N THR A 76 13.27 22.76 11.53
CA THR A 76 12.91 23.95 12.29
C THR A 76 14.02 24.34 13.27
N GLN A 77 14.82 25.37 12.92
CA GLN A 77 15.81 25.98 13.84
C GLN A 77 15.19 26.65 15.08
N THR A 78 13.87 26.59 15.24
CA THR A 78 13.12 27.26 16.31
C THR A 78 12.64 26.26 17.37
N ARG A 79 13.48 26.13 18.41
CA ARG A 79 13.25 25.67 19.80
C ARG A 79 13.94 24.37 20.20
N ASN A 80 14.73 24.49 21.29
CA ASN A 80 15.25 23.41 22.14
C ASN A 80 14.13 22.78 23.01
N GLU A 81 12.94 22.55 22.46
CA GLU A 81 11.87 21.84 23.16
C GLU A 81 11.93 20.38 22.69
N ASN A 82 12.38 19.48 23.58
CA ASN A 82 12.35 18.05 23.31
C ASN A 82 10.89 17.63 23.12
N LEU A 83 10.55 17.18 21.91
CA LEU A 83 9.23 16.62 21.63
C LEU A 83 9.09 15.26 22.32
N GLU A 84 8.35 15.26 23.43
CA GLU A 84 8.00 14.05 24.17
C GLU A 84 6.71 13.44 23.62
N PHE A 85 6.74 12.13 23.35
CA PHE A 85 5.58 11.37 22.89
C PHE A 85 5.23 10.31 23.94
N ASP A 86 3.98 10.30 24.38
CA ASP A 86 3.46 9.21 25.21
C ASP A 86 3.41 7.92 24.39
N LEU A 87 4.33 6.98 24.68
CA LEU A 87 4.27 5.63 24.11
C LEU A 87 3.45 4.70 25.00
N TYR A 88 2.60 3.89 24.36
CA TYR A 88 1.68 2.97 25.00
C TYR A 88 1.97 1.53 24.56
N THR A 89 2.18 0.66 25.55
CA THR A 89 2.36 -0.78 25.32
C THR A 89 1.01 -1.49 25.34
N ARG A 90 0.65 -2.15 24.23
CA ARG A 90 -0.49 -3.09 24.17
C ARG A 90 0.04 -4.52 24.23
N SER A 91 -0.37 -5.26 25.25
CA SER A 91 -0.07 -6.69 25.42
C SER A 91 -1.34 -7.50 25.59
N PHE A 92 -1.34 -8.74 25.12
CA PHE A 92 -2.39 -9.73 25.38
C PHE A 92 -1.73 -11.03 25.85
N PRO A 93 -2.31 -11.78 26.81
CA PRO A 93 -1.72 -13.03 27.30
C PRO A 93 -1.45 -14.01 26.15
N GLY A 94 -0.19 -14.45 26.03
CA GLY A 94 0.26 -15.38 24.98
C GLY A 94 0.61 -14.75 23.63
N TYR A 95 0.46 -13.43 23.46
CA TYR A 95 0.79 -12.71 22.22
C TYR A 95 1.93 -11.69 22.45
N PRO A 96 2.76 -11.43 21.42
CA PRO A 96 3.75 -10.36 21.48
C PRO A 96 3.08 -9.01 21.75
N SER A 97 3.73 -8.17 22.57
CA SER A 97 3.29 -6.80 22.75
C SER A 97 3.64 -5.92 21.53
N THR A 98 2.94 -4.80 21.45
CA THR A 98 3.08 -3.79 20.40
C THR A 98 3.11 -2.40 21.02
N LEU A 99 3.96 -1.54 20.47
CA LEU A 99 4.22 -0.19 20.96
C LEU A 99 3.52 0.81 20.04
N PHE A 100 2.76 1.73 20.61
CA PHE A 100 2.00 2.76 19.88
C PHE A 100 2.32 4.15 20.41
N VAL A 101 2.13 5.17 19.58
CA VAL A 101 1.86 6.54 20.03
C VAL A 101 0.37 6.81 19.91
N ASN A 102 -0.21 7.42 20.95
CA ASN A 102 -1.58 7.92 20.88
C ASN A 102 -1.59 9.32 20.26
N GLY A 103 -2.64 9.59 19.48
CA GLY A 103 -3.00 10.94 19.06
C GLY A 103 -4.52 11.13 19.16
N THR A 104 -4.98 12.33 18.87
CA THR A 104 -6.40 12.65 18.74
C THR A 104 -6.63 13.50 17.51
N SER A 105 -7.80 13.39 16.89
CA SER A 105 -8.23 14.37 15.89
C SER A 105 -9.64 14.86 16.17
N LEU A 106 -9.91 16.07 15.70
CA LEU A 106 -11.13 16.81 15.99
C LEU A 106 -12.06 16.75 14.78
N TRP A 107 -13.31 16.34 15.00
CA TRP A 107 -14.30 16.15 13.94
C TRP A 107 -15.47 17.09 14.17
N LYS A 108 -15.63 18.05 13.26
CA LYS A 108 -16.74 18.99 13.21
C LYS A 108 -17.65 18.57 12.04
N VAL A 109 -18.95 18.86 12.11
CA VAL A 109 -19.82 18.68 10.94
C VAL A 109 -19.61 19.87 10.01
N GLY A 110 -19.49 19.60 8.71
CA GLY A 110 -19.42 20.64 7.67
C GLY A 110 -20.75 21.36 7.47
N ASP A 111 -20.78 22.28 6.50
CA ASP A 111 -21.92 23.18 6.26
C ASP A 111 -23.26 22.44 6.07
N GLY A 112 -24.23 22.73 6.95
CA GLY A 112 -25.60 22.20 6.88
C GLY A 112 -26.35 22.29 8.21
N ASP A 113 -27.64 21.93 8.20
CA ASP A 113 -28.56 22.00 9.35
C ASP A 113 -28.37 20.86 10.38
N CYS A 114 -27.12 20.48 10.67
CA CYS A 114 -26.80 19.35 11.53
C CYS A 114 -26.28 19.80 12.91
N GLU A 115 -27.12 19.70 13.94
CA GLU A 115 -26.79 20.10 15.33
C GLU A 115 -25.82 19.14 16.06
N LEU A 116 -25.14 18.23 15.35
CA LEU A 116 -24.17 17.33 15.97
C LEU A 116 -22.95 18.11 16.46
N ARG A 117 -22.65 17.95 17.74
CA ARG A 117 -21.47 18.56 18.37
C ARG A 117 -20.19 17.99 17.80
N GLU A 118 -19.17 18.83 17.86
CA GLU A 118 -17.78 18.45 17.67
C GLU A 118 -17.40 17.22 18.50
N LYS A 119 -16.59 16.33 17.90
CA LYS A 119 -16.21 15.06 18.49
C LYS A 119 -14.71 14.84 18.35
N THR A 120 -14.02 14.71 19.48
CA THR A 120 -12.64 14.23 19.52
C THR A 120 -12.63 12.70 19.34
N LEU A 121 -11.76 12.18 18.48
CA LEU A 121 -11.51 10.75 18.33
C LEU A 121 -10.04 10.43 18.56
N SER A 122 -9.76 9.42 19.37
CA SER A 122 -8.42 8.89 19.58
C SER A 122 -7.97 8.07 18.37
N HIS A 123 -6.73 8.30 17.94
CA HIS A 123 -6.03 7.50 16.95
C HIS A 123 -4.77 6.89 17.58
N GLN A 124 -4.24 5.83 16.96
CA GLN A 124 -2.98 5.23 17.38
C GLN A 124 -2.12 4.93 16.15
N ILE A 125 -0.86 5.34 16.22
CA ILE A 125 0.15 5.06 15.21
C ILE A 125 1.06 3.97 15.78
N LEU A 126 1.23 2.87 15.05
CA LEU A 126 2.15 1.79 15.42
C LEU A 126 3.59 2.30 15.37
N MET A 127 4.32 2.14 16.47
CA MET A 127 5.74 2.55 16.61
C MET A 127 6.69 1.36 16.63
N GLY A 128 6.24 0.18 17.10
CA GLY A 128 7.09 -0.99 17.07
C GLY A 128 6.42 -2.30 17.47
N VAL A 129 7.05 -3.40 17.07
CA VAL A 129 6.55 -4.78 17.19
C VAL A 129 7.61 -5.67 17.83
N GLN A 130 7.24 -6.57 18.75
CA GLN A 130 8.19 -7.53 19.32
C GLN A 130 8.58 -8.67 18.35
N LYS A 131 7.80 -8.88 17.28
CA LYS A 131 8.08 -9.89 16.25
C LYS A 131 8.06 -9.25 14.87
N PRO A 132 9.10 -9.46 14.04
CA PRO A 132 9.10 -9.01 12.65
C PRO A 132 8.08 -9.81 11.82
N VAL A 133 7.71 -9.26 10.66
CA VAL A 133 6.89 -9.96 9.67
C VAL A 133 7.68 -11.13 9.10
N SER A 134 7.15 -12.34 9.22
CA SER A 134 7.83 -13.52 8.65
C SER A 134 7.58 -13.60 7.15
N CYS A 135 8.66 -13.54 6.37
CA CYS A 135 8.66 -13.54 4.91
C CYS A 135 9.09 -14.90 4.33
N SER A 136 8.24 -15.44 3.47
CA SER A 136 8.46 -16.67 2.69
C SER A 136 8.26 -16.39 1.19
N PHE A 137 8.31 -17.41 0.33
CA PHE A 137 8.00 -17.26 -1.10
C PHE A 137 6.71 -17.96 -1.53
N TRP A 138 6.10 -17.47 -2.62
CA TRP A 138 4.98 -18.14 -3.28
C TRP A 138 5.45 -19.26 -4.21
N GLU A 139 4.79 -20.42 -4.12
CA GLU A 139 4.95 -21.53 -5.08
C GLU A 139 4.11 -21.34 -6.36
N ASP A 140 3.26 -20.32 -6.43
CA ASP A 140 2.29 -20.13 -7.52
C ASP A 140 2.77 -19.30 -8.72
N GLY A 141 4.04 -18.89 -8.73
CA GLY A 141 4.66 -18.15 -9.82
C GLY A 141 4.10 -16.73 -10.05
N ARG A 142 3.35 -16.16 -9.11
CA ARG A 142 2.79 -14.82 -9.29
C ARG A 142 3.86 -13.77 -9.55
N PHE A 143 3.61 -12.92 -10.53
CA PHE A 143 4.55 -11.90 -10.99
C PHE A 143 5.92 -12.42 -11.46
N ALA A 144 6.11 -13.72 -11.69
CA ALA A 144 7.37 -14.26 -12.23
C ALA A 144 7.73 -13.62 -13.58
N ASP A 145 6.73 -13.46 -14.45
CA ASP A 145 6.82 -12.70 -15.70
C ASP A 145 6.40 -11.23 -15.45
N TRP A 146 7.35 -10.37 -15.08
CA TRP A 146 7.14 -8.93 -14.96
C TRP A 146 7.70 -8.19 -16.18
N SER A 147 6.84 -7.53 -16.96
CA SER A 147 7.25 -6.70 -18.10
C SER A 147 7.44 -5.23 -17.67
N GLU A 148 8.60 -4.66 -17.99
CA GLU A 148 8.95 -3.25 -17.73
C GLU A 148 8.67 -2.37 -18.97
N ASP A 149 7.90 -1.30 -18.76
CA ASP A 149 7.38 -0.31 -19.71
C ASP A 149 7.92 -0.40 -21.16
N GLY A 150 7.19 -1.13 -22.02
CA GLY A 150 7.41 -1.13 -23.47
C GLY A 150 8.79 -1.61 -23.91
N SER A 151 9.45 -2.47 -23.14
CA SER A 151 10.65 -3.17 -23.58
C SER A 151 10.28 -4.49 -24.24
N THR A 152 10.63 -4.68 -25.52
CA THR A 152 10.54 -5.98 -26.20
C THR A 152 11.62 -6.97 -25.73
N GLN A 153 12.35 -6.62 -24.67
CA GLN A 153 13.30 -7.51 -24.01
C GLN A 153 12.52 -8.45 -23.08
N THR A 154 12.16 -9.61 -23.63
CA THR A 154 11.87 -10.81 -22.86
C THR A 154 13.12 -11.21 -22.06
N GLY A 155 13.32 -10.60 -20.89
CA GLY A 155 14.56 -10.75 -20.12
C GLY A 155 14.67 -9.91 -18.84
N GLY A 156 13.63 -9.15 -18.45
CA GLY A 156 13.58 -8.53 -17.12
C GLY A 156 13.43 -9.59 -16.03
N GLY A 157 14.35 -9.61 -15.07
CA GLY A 157 14.24 -10.49 -13.90
C GLY A 157 13.24 -9.96 -12.87
N ASN A 158 12.59 -10.86 -12.12
CA ASN A 158 11.79 -10.48 -10.97
C ASN A 158 12.72 -10.16 -9.79
N CYS A 159 12.73 -8.90 -9.37
CA CYS A 159 13.45 -8.35 -8.24
C CYS A 159 12.52 -7.94 -7.08
N LEU A 160 11.21 -8.22 -7.16
CA LEU A 160 10.21 -7.68 -6.23
C LEU A 160 10.52 -8.00 -4.77
N ALA A 161 10.84 -9.25 -4.42
CA ALA A 161 11.15 -9.58 -3.02
C ALA A 161 12.43 -8.90 -2.52
N ILE A 162 13.46 -8.78 -3.37
CA ILE A 162 14.73 -8.10 -3.05
C ILE A 162 14.47 -6.63 -2.72
N LEU A 163 13.66 -5.98 -3.55
CA LEU A 163 13.28 -4.57 -3.40
C LEU A 163 12.34 -4.36 -2.20
N VAL A 164 11.45 -5.31 -1.89
CA VAL A 164 10.58 -5.27 -0.68
C VAL A 164 11.44 -5.34 0.58
N PHE A 165 12.42 -6.24 0.65
CA PHE A 165 13.35 -6.30 1.77
C PHE A 165 14.17 -5.00 1.89
N ALA A 166 14.63 -4.44 0.77
CA ALA A 166 15.40 -3.19 0.77
C ALA A 166 14.62 -1.97 1.27
N TRP A 167 13.31 -1.88 0.96
CA TRP A 167 12.43 -0.84 1.50
C TRP A 167 12.07 -1.03 2.99
N ALA A 168 12.31 -2.20 3.58
CA ALA A 168 11.77 -2.60 4.88
C ALA A 168 12.79 -2.68 6.05
N GLN A 169 14.10 -2.58 5.80
CA GLN A 169 15.18 -3.04 6.72
C GLN A 169 16.12 -1.92 7.23
N ALA A 170 16.64 -2.04 8.47
CA ALA A 170 17.68 -1.14 9.06
C ALA A 170 18.35 -1.72 10.35
N GLY A 171 19.69 -1.94 10.48
CA GLY A 171 20.38 -2.50 11.69
C GLY A 171 21.68 -3.30 11.43
N TRP A 172 21.92 -4.51 12.01
CA TRP A 172 22.80 -5.61 11.49
C TRP A 172 22.83 -6.94 12.31
N LYS A 173 22.95 -8.11 11.63
CA LYS A 173 23.41 -9.39 12.22
C LYS A 173 24.14 -10.32 11.20
N ASN A 174 25.11 -11.11 11.68
CA ASN A 174 25.75 -12.23 10.99
C ASN A 174 25.09 -13.57 11.39
N ASP A 175 25.02 -14.53 10.47
CA ASP A 175 24.89 -15.96 10.80
C ASP A 175 25.62 -16.84 9.74
N THR A 176 25.90 -18.09 10.12
CA THR A 176 26.97 -18.93 9.54
C THR A 176 26.57 -19.76 8.30
N ASN A 177 27.57 -20.12 7.49
CA ASN A 177 27.44 -20.98 6.32
C ASN A 177 26.92 -22.39 6.65
N GLU A 178 25.72 -22.73 6.19
CA GLU A 178 25.32 -24.09 5.86
C GLU A 178 24.86 -24.15 4.39
N SER A 179 25.33 -25.15 3.64
CA SER A 179 25.03 -25.28 2.22
C SER A 179 23.64 -25.88 1.98
N LEU A 180 22.69 -25.07 1.54
CA LEU A 180 21.31 -25.48 1.22
C LEU A 180 21.06 -25.47 -0.30
N GLN A 181 20.15 -26.33 -0.77
CA GLN A 181 19.80 -26.45 -2.18
C GLN A 181 18.66 -25.50 -2.58
N GLY A 182 19.02 -24.32 -3.10
CA GLY A 182 18.05 -23.34 -3.60
C GLY A 182 18.63 -21.92 -3.65
N ALA A 183 19.85 -21.78 -4.18
CA ALA A 183 20.56 -20.51 -4.19
C ALA A 183 20.03 -19.56 -5.28
N ILE A 184 19.61 -18.36 -4.88
CA ILE A 184 19.18 -17.28 -5.77
C ILE A 184 20.38 -16.36 -6.02
N ASP A 185 20.94 -16.40 -7.22
CA ASP A 185 22.08 -15.59 -7.62
C ASP A 185 21.65 -14.16 -8.01
N ILE A 186 22.10 -13.18 -7.23
CA ILE A 186 21.85 -11.75 -7.44
C ILE A 186 23.15 -11.10 -7.92
N ASN A 187 23.07 -10.41 -9.06
CA ASN A 187 24.15 -9.53 -9.52
C ASN A 187 23.98 -8.15 -8.89
N LEU A 188 24.94 -7.69 -8.10
CA LEU A 188 24.98 -6.33 -7.58
C LEU A 188 25.72 -5.35 -8.51
N GLY A 189 26.46 -5.86 -9.51
CA GLY A 189 27.38 -5.06 -10.31
C GLY A 189 28.63 -4.66 -9.51
N ASP A 190 29.40 -3.70 -10.03
CA ASP A 190 30.58 -3.15 -9.36
C ASP A 190 30.13 -2.17 -8.26
N VAL A 191 30.13 -2.64 -7.02
CA VAL A 191 29.61 -1.90 -5.85
C VAL A 191 30.66 -1.76 -4.75
N SER A 192 30.54 -0.68 -3.98
CA SER A 192 31.36 -0.46 -2.78
C SER A 192 31.18 -1.58 -1.74
N ILE A 193 32.21 -1.82 -0.92
CA ILE A 193 32.15 -2.80 0.19
C ILE A 193 30.96 -2.48 1.12
N SER A 194 30.69 -1.21 1.41
CA SER A 194 29.56 -0.79 2.24
C SER A 194 28.21 -1.17 1.64
N ALA A 195 28.05 -1.00 0.32
CA ALA A 195 26.84 -1.42 -0.40
C ALA A 195 26.69 -2.95 -0.41
N ALA A 196 27.78 -3.68 -0.66
CA ALA A 196 27.76 -5.14 -0.62
C ALA A 196 27.38 -5.69 0.77
N LEU A 197 27.90 -5.10 1.85
CA LEU A 197 27.56 -5.48 3.23
C LEU A 197 26.10 -5.14 3.58
N TRP A 198 25.59 -3.99 3.14
CA TRP A 198 24.18 -3.60 3.28
C TRP A 198 23.25 -4.61 2.57
N TRP A 199 23.51 -4.92 1.30
CA TRP A 199 22.77 -5.94 0.55
C TRP A 199 22.87 -7.34 1.16
N THR A 200 24.07 -7.76 1.61
CA THR A 200 24.29 -9.06 2.27
C THR A 200 23.35 -9.26 3.44
N ALA A 201 23.08 -8.19 4.17
CA ALA A 201 22.38 -8.28 5.42
C ALA A 201 20.88 -8.00 5.30
N ILE A 202 20.44 -7.19 4.33
CA ILE A 202 19.02 -7.12 3.92
C ILE A 202 18.50 -8.49 3.46
N LEU A 203 19.37 -9.26 2.81
CA LEU A 203 19.07 -10.56 2.20
C LEU A 203 19.56 -11.74 3.06
N ALA A 204 19.87 -11.49 4.33
CA ALA A 204 20.26 -12.55 5.28
C ALA A 204 19.06 -13.48 5.58
N LYS A 205 19.37 -14.74 5.93
CA LYS A 205 18.37 -15.68 6.45
C LYS A 205 18.00 -15.29 7.89
N GLY A 206 16.73 -15.40 8.25
CA GLY A 206 16.20 -14.85 9.49
C GLY A 206 16.14 -13.32 9.41
N GLU A 207 16.65 -12.64 10.43
CA GLU A 207 16.68 -11.18 10.49
C GLU A 207 18.11 -10.69 10.31
N GLY A 208 18.31 -9.75 9.39
CA GLY A 208 19.56 -9.00 9.30
C GLY A 208 19.51 -7.70 10.08
N TRP A 209 18.83 -6.70 9.51
CA TRP A 209 18.98 -5.32 9.89
C TRP A 209 17.82 -4.87 10.81
N ARG A 210 18.07 -4.88 12.13
CA ARG A 210 17.14 -4.48 13.21
C ARG A 210 17.30 -3.05 13.74
N ALA A 211 16.20 -2.28 13.71
CA ALA A 211 16.08 -0.98 14.34
C ALA A 211 15.17 -1.15 15.57
N GLU A 212 15.71 -0.90 16.76
CA GLU A 212 15.14 -1.36 18.04
C GLU A 212 14.92 -0.21 19.03
N ILE A 213 13.80 -0.28 19.76
CA ILE A 213 13.46 0.55 20.92
C ILE A 213 13.42 -0.37 22.14
N ASN A 214 14.26 -0.11 23.13
CA ASN A 214 14.26 -0.82 24.41
C ASN A 214 13.33 -0.10 25.39
N ARG A 215 12.31 -0.79 25.90
CA ARG A 215 11.33 -0.23 26.85
C ARG A 215 10.69 -1.33 27.70
N ASP A 216 10.53 -1.09 29.00
CA ASP A 216 9.82 -1.97 29.93
C ASP A 216 10.30 -3.44 29.87
N ASP A 217 11.64 -3.63 29.88
CA ASP A 217 12.36 -4.90 29.69
C ASP A 217 12.05 -5.67 28.37
N ALA A 218 11.40 -5.00 27.41
CA ALA A 218 11.09 -5.51 26.09
C ALA A 218 11.85 -4.76 24.98
N VAL A 219 12.15 -5.49 23.91
CA VAL A 219 12.71 -4.96 22.67
C VAL A 219 11.59 -4.85 21.64
N TYR A 220 11.35 -3.66 21.11
CA TYR A 220 10.40 -3.41 20.03
C TYR A 220 11.17 -3.06 18.77
N GLN A 221 10.93 -3.76 17.67
CA GLN A 221 11.52 -3.46 16.38
C GLN A 221 10.64 -2.53 15.55
N SER A 222 11.22 -1.93 14.50
CA SER A 222 10.50 -1.24 13.42
C SER A 222 9.23 -1.99 12.97
N PRO A 223 8.10 -1.30 12.73
CA PRO A 223 6.88 -1.90 12.18
C PRO A 223 7.06 -2.61 10.83
N TRP A 224 8.11 -2.25 10.07
CA TRP A 224 8.47 -2.85 8.79
C TRP A 224 9.52 -3.96 8.89
N SER A 225 10.06 -4.24 10.09
CA SER A 225 11.06 -5.30 10.28
C SER A 225 10.57 -6.63 9.72
N THR A 226 11.41 -7.28 8.91
CA THR A 226 11.11 -8.56 8.25
C THR A 226 12.12 -9.64 8.63
N ALA A 227 11.65 -10.89 8.67
CA ALA A 227 12.47 -12.07 8.88
C ALA A 227 12.29 -13.06 7.72
N PHE A 228 13.34 -13.33 6.96
CA PHE A 228 13.29 -14.28 5.85
C PHE A 228 13.38 -15.73 6.36
N VAL A 229 12.28 -16.46 6.27
CA VAL A 229 12.08 -17.79 6.91
C VAL A 229 11.93 -18.94 5.92
N ALA A 230 12.30 -18.75 4.65
CA ALA A 230 12.29 -19.85 3.68
C ALA A 230 13.37 -20.90 4.03
N ALA A 231 12.97 -22.15 4.21
CA ALA A 231 13.88 -23.23 4.59
C ALA A 231 14.91 -23.52 3.48
N ASP A 232 14.42 -23.65 2.24
CA ASP A 232 15.16 -24.18 1.10
C ASP A 232 15.87 -23.10 0.26
N PHE A 233 15.69 -21.82 0.56
CA PHE A 233 16.22 -20.71 -0.23
C PHE A 233 17.30 -19.92 0.51
N GLN A 234 18.31 -19.47 -0.25
CA GLN A 234 19.33 -18.52 0.22
C GLN A 234 19.72 -17.58 -0.92
N PHE A 235 19.97 -16.32 -0.61
CA PHE A 235 20.52 -15.37 -1.56
C PHE A 235 22.05 -15.49 -1.64
N ARG A 236 22.59 -15.46 -2.87
CA ARG A 236 24.03 -15.38 -3.13
C ARG A 236 24.33 -14.15 -3.96
N LEU A 237 25.25 -13.33 -3.47
CA LEU A 237 25.61 -12.07 -4.09
C LEU A 237 26.82 -12.25 -5.01
N THR A 238 26.76 -11.62 -6.18
CA THR A 238 27.79 -11.65 -7.22
C THR A 238 28.07 -10.22 -7.71
N GLY A 239 29.30 -9.94 -8.17
CA GLY A 239 29.72 -8.62 -8.66
C GLY A 239 30.88 -7.96 -7.90
N THR A 240 31.31 -8.50 -6.76
CA THR A 240 32.36 -7.88 -5.93
C THR A 240 33.78 -8.15 -6.43
N ASN A 241 34.45 -7.12 -6.97
CA ASN A 241 35.90 -7.12 -7.24
C ASN A 241 36.78 -7.01 -5.97
N THR A 242 36.24 -7.31 -4.78
CA THR A 242 36.91 -7.12 -3.50
C THR A 242 37.29 -8.46 -2.85
N PRO A 243 38.54 -8.65 -2.42
CA PRO A 243 39.01 -9.92 -1.88
C PRO A 243 38.39 -10.24 -0.52
N HIS A 244 38.17 -11.54 -0.26
CA HIS A 244 37.51 -12.11 0.94
C HIS A 244 38.14 -11.78 2.32
N SER A 245 39.09 -10.85 2.41
CA SER A 245 39.95 -10.62 3.58
C SER A 245 39.55 -9.45 4.50
N CYS A 246 38.37 -8.82 4.30
CA CYS A 246 37.96 -7.60 5.02
C CYS A 246 36.68 -7.77 5.88
N VAL A 247 36.45 -8.94 6.47
CA VAL A 247 35.24 -9.26 7.26
C VAL A 247 35.38 -8.90 8.76
N THR A 248 36.48 -8.26 9.16
CA THR A 248 36.81 -7.98 10.58
C THR A 248 36.39 -6.60 11.10
N LYS A 249 35.70 -5.77 10.30
CA LYS A 249 35.13 -4.50 10.77
C LYS A 249 33.65 -4.64 11.10
N VAL A 250 33.26 -4.20 12.30
CA VAL A 250 31.86 -3.92 12.61
C VAL A 250 31.40 -2.81 11.66
N CYS A 251 30.42 -3.10 10.82
CA CYS A 251 29.94 -2.15 9.82
C CYS A 251 28.74 -1.38 10.37
N VAL A 252 28.81 -0.05 10.32
CA VAL A 252 27.75 0.86 10.78
C VAL A 252 26.70 1.01 9.67
N PRO A 253 25.41 1.22 10.01
CA PRO A 253 24.39 1.62 9.06
C PRO A 253 24.76 2.78 8.13
N PRO A 254 24.65 2.67 6.79
CA PRO A 254 24.45 3.84 5.95
C PRO A 254 23.20 4.57 6.39
N THR A 255 23.17 5.88 6.17
CA THR A 255 21.95 6.68 6.34
C THR A 255 20.92 6.30 5.29
N SER A 256 19.67 6.73 5.49
CA SER A 256 18.56 6.55 4.56
C SER A 256 18.89 7.03 3.14
N GLU A 257 19.66 8.10 2.98
CA GLU A 257 20.05 8.70 1.70
C GLU A 257 21.12 7.86 0.99
N VAL A 258 22.04 7.27 1.75
CA VAL A 258 23.10 6.39 1.21
C VAL A 258 22.50 5.04 0.81
N ALA A 259 21.60 4.49 1.64
CA ALA A 259 20.82 3.29 1.32
C ALA A 259 19.94 3.48 0.08
N LEU A 260 19.28 4.65 -0.06
CA LEU A 260 18.54 5.03 -1.27
C LEU A 260 19.43 5.06 -2.52
N GLY A 261 20.67 5.53 -2.40
CA GLY A 261 21.66 5.47 -3.49
C GLY A 261 21.88 4.03 -3.97
N TYR A 262 22.14 3.10 -3.04
CA TYR A 262 22.33 1.68 -3.36
C TYR A 262 21.08 1.03 -3.99
N LEU A 263 19.88 1.44 -3.57
CA LEU A 263 18.62 1.01 -4.15
C LEU A 263 18.43 1.54 -5.59
N ILE A 264 18.72 2.82 -5.83
CA ILE A 264 18.64 3.44 -7.15
C ILE A 264 19.62 2.78 -8.12
N ASP A 265 20.86 2.52 -7.70
CA ASP A 265 21.89 1.89 -8.52
C ASP A 265 21.47 0.45 -8.91
N PHE A 266 20.92 -0.32 -7.97
CA PHE A 266 20.36 -1.64 -8.23
C PHE A 266 19.18 -1.61 -9.22
N CYS A 267 18.24 -0.66 -9.04
CA CYS A 267 17.12 -0.48 -9.96
C CYS A 267 17.58 -0.08 -11.37
N CYS A 268 18.67 0.70 -11.49
CA CYS A 268 19.27 1.05 -12.79
C CYS A 268 19.95 -0.16 -13.45
N LEU A 269 20.64 -1.01 -12.67
CA LEU A 269 21.32 -2.22 -13.13
C LEU A 269 20.34 -3.27 -13.67
N HIS A 270 19.25 -3.53 -12.96
CA HIS A 270 18.25 -4.56 -13.30
C HIS A 270 17.08 -4.04 -14.14
N ASN A 271 17.09 -2.75 -14.51
CA ASN A 271 15.95 -2.05 -15.13
C ASN A 271 14.63 -2.19 -14.33
N ALA A 272 14.72 -2.37 -13.01
CA ALA A 272 13.60 -2.72 -12.12
C ALA A 272 12.81 -1.48 -11.63
N GLY A 273 12.57 -0.52 -12.52
CA GLY A 273 12.00 0.79 -12.18
C GLY A 273 10.55 0.73 -11.72
N SER A 274 9.68 0.02 -12.45
CA SER A 274 8.29 -0.16 -12.02
C SER A 274 8.18 -1.14 -10.85
N GLN A 275 9.06 -2.15 -10.81
CA GLN A 275 9.21 -3.06 -9.67
C GLN A 275 9.58 -2.32 -8.37
N CYS A 276 10.37 -1.24 -8.42
CA CYS A 276 10.73 -0.43 -7.26
C CYS A 276 9.50 0.19 -6.57
N SER A 277 8.61 0.84 -7.32
CA SER A 277 7.37 1.41 -6.77
C SER A 277 6.36 0.34 -6.35
N ALA A 278 6.30 -0.80 -7.06
CA ALA A 278 5.49 -1.94 -6.63
C ALA A 278 5.99 -2.56 -5.31
N ALA A 279 7.31 -2.63 -5.13
CA ALA A 279 7.96 -3.11 -3.93
C ALA A 279 7.80 -2.15 -2.74
N LEU A 280 7.86 -0.83 -2.96
CA LEU A 280 7.49 0.15 -1.94
C LEU A 280 6.03 -0.05 -1.52
N ALA A 281 5.11 -0.16 -2.49
CA ALA A 281 3.69 -0.40 -2.20
C ALA A 281 3.45 -1.70 -1.41
N ALA A 282 4.23 -2.74 -1.67
CA ALA A 282 4.25 -3.98 -0.90
C ALA A 282 4.80 -3.77 0.52
N ALA A 283 5.92 -3.06 0.68
CA ALA A 283 6.49 -2.73 1.99
C ALA A 283 5.50 -1.96 2.87
N LEU A 284 4.71 -1.04 2.31
CA LEU A 284 3.65 -0.32 3.03
C LEU A 284 2.51 -1.23 3.55
N THR A 285 2.39 -2.47 3.07
CA THR A 285 1.43 -3.45 3.62
C THR A 285 1.98 -4.25 4.80
N LEU A 286 3.31 -4.27 5.01
CA LEU A 286 3.96 -5.14 5.99
C LEU A 286 3.45 -4.93 7.43
N PRO A 287 3.29 -3.69 7.96
CA PRO A 287 2.80 -3.51 9.34
C PRO A 287 1.36 -3.98 9.57
N SER A 288 0.61 -4.28 8.49
CA SER A 288 -0.76 -4.80 8.55
C SER A 288 -0.84 -6.33 8.44
N VAL A 289 0.29 -7.06 8.33
CA VAL A 289 0.31 -8.53 8.19
C VAL A 289 1.27 -9.20 9.18
N GLY A 290 0.90 -10.35 9.72
CA GLY A 290 1.79 -11.14 10.59
C GLY A 290 2.83 -11.96 9.80
N ASN A 291 2.43 -12.45 8.62
CA ASN A 291 3.28 -13.19 7.69
C ASN A 291 3.05 -12.63 6.28
N ALA A 292 4.11 -12.59 5.48
CA ALA A 292 4.05 -12.32 4.05
C ALA A 292 4.65 -13.49 3.27
N SER A 293 4.09 -13.79 2.11
CA SER A 293 4.79 -14.56 1.08
C SER A 293 5.06 -13.60 -0.08
N LEU A 294 6.23 -13.69 -0.70
CA LEU A 294 6.69 -12.81 -1.76
C LEU A 294 6.93 -13.60 -3.06
N PRO A 295 6.89 -12.98 -4.25
CA PRO A 295 7.30 -13.64 -5.48
C PRO A 295 8.74 -14.18 -5.38
N VAL A 296 8.99 -15.39 -5.89
CA VAL A 296 10.37 -15.92 -6.01
C VAL A 296 11.14 -15.03 -6.98
N PRO A 297 12.28 -14.42 -6.57
CA PRO A 297 13.11 -13.65 -7.49
C PRO A 297 13.67 -14.50 -8.63
N THR A 298 13.66 -13.97 -9.84
CA THR A 298 14.18 -14.63 -11.04
C THR A 298 15.32 -13.81 -11.63
N SER A 299 16.50 -14.41 -11.73
CA SER A 299 17.65 -13.82 -12.41
C SER A 299 17.68 -14.35 -13.83
N HIS A 300 17.11 -13.58 -14.77
CA HIS A 300 17.38 -13.81 -16.19
C HIS A 300 18.77 -13.27 -16.52
N ALA A 301 19.78 -14.08 -16.20
CA ALA A 301 21.12 -13.87 -16.71
C ALA A 301 21.01 -13.76 -18.24
N SER A 302 21.26 -12.56 -18.76
CA SER A 302 21.53 -12.39 -20.18
C SER A 302 22.74 -13.26 -20.49
N SER A 303 22.53 -14.38 -21.20
CA SER A 303 23.63 -15.20 -21.68
C SER A 303 24.66 -14.28 -22.34
N PRO A 304 25.97 -14.47 -22.09
CA PRO A 304 27.01 -13.68 -22.73
C PRO A 304 27.11 -14.05 -24.22
N SER A 305 26.14 -13.57 -24.99
CA SER A 305 26.23 -13.41 -26.43
C SER A 305 27.29 -12.35 -26.69
N ASP A 306 28.19 -12.60 -27.63
CA ASP A 306 29.27 -11.70 -28.07
C ASP A 306 28.73 -10.44 -28.77
N HIS A 307 28.00 -9.62 -28.02
CA HIS A 307 27.44 -8.35 -28.45
C HIS A 307 28.22 -7.24 -27.78
N LYS A 308 29.32 -6.91 -28.46
CA LYS A 308 30.09 -5.65 -28.39
C LYS A 308 29.21 -4.51 -27.83
N PRO A 309 29.64 -3.80 -26.77
CA PRO A 309 28.80 -2.82 -26.10
C PRO A 309 28.31 -1.78 -27.12
N LYS A 310 27.01 -1.81 -27.41
CA LYS A 310 26.36 -0.75 -28.17
C LYS A 310 26.46 0.51 -27.34
N SER A 311 26.73 1.64 -28.01
CA SER A 311 26.64 2.96 -27.38
C SER A 311 25.32 3.09 -26.62
N PRO A 312 25.30 3.73 -25.43
CA PRO A 312 24.05 3.91 -24.70
C PRO A 312 23.06 4.68 -25.57
N ASP A 313 22.01 4.00 -26.03
CA ASP A 313 20.94 4.62 -26.79
C ASP A 313 20.31 5.70 -25.91
N SER A 314 20.06 6.89 -26.46
CA SER A 314 19.53 8.04 -25.70
C SER A 314 18.18 7.75 -25.02
N SER A 315 17.43 6.77 -25.51
CA SER A 315 16.21 6.25 -24.91
C SER A 315 16.45 5.49 -23.59
N SER A 316 17.57 4.79 -23.43
CA SER A 316 17.92 4.02 -22.23
C SER A 316 18.25 4.95 -21.05
N THR A 317 19.12 5.94 -21.29
CA THR A 317 19.47 7.00 -20.32
C THR A 317 18.23 7.77 -19.87
N ALA A 318 17.33 8.11 -20.80
CA ALA A 318 16.08 8.81 -20.48
C ALA A 318 15.10 7.98 -19.63
N LYS A 319 15.07 6.64 -19.78
CA LYS A 319 14.30 5.76 -18.87
C LYS A 319 14.92 5.71 -17.47
N GLN A 320 16.24 5.54 -17.39
CA GLN A 320 16.96 5.50 -16.11
C GLN A 320 16.81 6.80 -15.29
N LEU A 321 16.89 7.98 -15.93
CA LEU A 321 16.61 9.24 -15.24
C LEU A 321 15.20 9.29 -14.65
N LYS A 322 14.17 8.88 -15.40
CA LYS A 322 12.78 8.84 -14.90
C LYS A 322 12.61 7.87 -13.72
N HIS A 323 13.24 6.69 -13.77
CA HIS A 323 13.22 5.74 -12.65
C HIS A 323 13.87 6.34 -11.39
N LYS A 324 14.99 7.05 -11.56
CA LYS A 324 15.70 7.74 -10.48
C LYS A 324 14.88 8.89 -9.88
N GLU A 325 14.36 9.79 -10.72
CA GLU A 325 13.50 10.92 -10.30
C GLU A 325 12.28 10.44 -9.50
N ARG A 326 11.65 9.35 -9.96
CA ARG A 326 10.54 8.71 -9.24
C ARG A 326 10.96 8.15 -7.89
N THR A 327 12.04 7.36 -7.85
CA THR A 327 12.49 6.72 -6.61
C THR A 327 12.89 7.78 -5.56
N LEU A 328 13.47 8.90 -5.99
CA LEU A 328 13.72 10.07 -5.15
C LEU A 328 12.41 10.74 -4.67
N THR A 329 11.42 10.91 -5.56
CA THR A 329 10.11 11.47 -5.20
C THR A 329 9.39 10.61 -4.17
N ASP A 330 9.37 9.29 -4.37
CA ASP A 330 8.77 8.33 -3.43
C ASP A 330 9.51 8.32 -2.08
N PHE A 331 10.84 8.49 -2.08
CA PHE A 331 11.63 8.62 -0.85
C PHE A 331 11.32 9.92 -0.08
N HIS A 332 11.19 11.07 -0.76
CA HIS A 332 10.79 12.32 -0.11
C HIS A 332 9.38 12.25 0.51
N LEU A 333 8.51 11.38 -0.04
CA LEU A 333 7.16 11.13 0.47
C LEU A 333 7.08 9.99 1.50
N LEU A 334 8.20 9.31 1.78
CA LEU A 334 8.26 8.16 2.68
C LEU A 334 7.66 8.41 4.08
N PRO A 335 7.87 9.55 4.76
CA PRO A 335 7.23 9.81 6.06
C PRO A 335 5.71 9.80 5.99
N TYR A 336 5.11 10.31 4.92
CA TYR A 336 3.67 10.31 4.74
C TYR A 336 3.15 8.89 4.47
N TYR A 337 3.86 8.12 3.64
CA TYR A 337 3.54 6.70 3.45
C TYR A 337 3.68 5.89 4.76
N MET A 338 4.67 6.20 5.60
CA MET A 338 4.90 5.55 6.89
C MET A 338 3.74 5.77 7.87
N THR A 339 3.22 7.00 8.00
CA THR A 339 2.01 7.30 8.79
C THR A 339 0.82 6.46 8.33
N LEU A 340 0.58 6.41 7.02
CA LEU A 340 -0.54 5.68 6.45
C LEU A 340 -0.41 4.16 6.64
N SER A 341 0.82 3.65 6.56
CA SER A 341 1.16 2.23 6.75
C SER A 341 1.07 1.78 8.22
N CYS A 342 1.42 2.66 9.17
CA CYS A 342 1.35 2.40 10.61
C CYS A 342 -0.03 2.65 11.25
N SER A 343 -0.98 3.22 10.51
CA SER A 343 -2.38 3.26 10.91
C SER A 343 -3.03 1.90 10.64
N GLY A 344 -3.20 1.09 11.68
CA GLY A 344 -3.36 -0.38 11.60
C GLY A 344 -4.56 -0.95 10.83
N ARG A 345 -5.43 -0.12 10.23
CA ARG A 345 -6.48 -0.54 9.27
C ARG A 345 -6.58 0.35 8.03
N ALA A 346 -5.78 1.41 7.90
CA ALA A 346 -5.88 2.40 6.84
C ALA A 346 -5.63 1.80 5.45
N ILE A 347 -4.54 1.05 5.28
CA ILE A 347 -4.21 0.39 4.00
C ILE A 347 -5.32 -0.58 3.57
N GLU A 348 -5.90 -1.34 4.50
CA GLU A 348 -7.04 -2.21 4.20
C GLU A 348 -8.27 -1.40 3.77
N ALA A 349 -8.59 -0.31 4.47
CA ALA A 349 -9.72 0.56 4.15
C ALA A 349 -9.59 1.23 2.77
N LEU A 350 -8.39 1.66 2.39
CA LEU A 350 -8.08 2.20 1.06
C LEU A 350 -8.23 1.16 -0.05
N LEU A 351 -7.90 -0.10 0.20
CA LEU A 351 -8.17 -1.18 -0.73
C LEU A 351 -9.69 -1.44 -0.81
N CYS A 352 -10.41 -1.41 0.31
CA CYS A 352 -11.87 -1.51 0.34
C CYS A 352 -12.59 -0.39 -0.44
N ASN A 353 -12.03 0.83 -0.55
CA ASN A 353 -12.55 1.94 -1.38
C ASN A 353 -12.82 1.56 -2.84
N THR A 354 -12.15 0.54 -3.40
CA THR A 354 -12.45 -0.03 -4.71
C THR A 354 -13.92 -0.42 -4.87
N PHE A 355 -14.50 -0.92 -3.78
CA PHE A 355 -15.86 -1.45 -3.71
C PHE A 355 -16.86 -0.46 -3.12
N PHE A 356 -16.47 0.79 -2.84
CA PHE A 356 -17.39 1.83 -2.37
C PHE A 356 -17.80 2.78 -3.50
N ASN A 357 -19.10 3.11 -3.56
CA ASN A 357 -19.65 4.08 -4.50
C ASN A 357 -20.75 4.90 -3.79
N PRO A 358 -20.55 6.22 -3.53
CA PRO A 358 -21.50 7.05 -2.79
C PRO A 358 -22.87 7.19 -3.48
N HIS A 359 -22.94 6.95 -4.80
CA HIS A 359 -24.17 7.03 -5.58
C HIS A 359 -24.99 5.72 -5.56
N ILE A 360 -24.56 4.72 -4.78
CA ILE A 360 -25.30 3.48 -4.54
C ILE A 360 -25.90 3.53 -3.12
N PRO A 361 -27.23 3.62 -2.98
CA PRO A 361 -27.90 3.48 -1.70
C PRO A 361 -27.54 2.18 -0.98
N CYS A 362 -27.44 2.22 0.36
CA CYS A 362 -27.03 1.08 1.17
C CYS A 362 -27.88 -0.20 0.94
N ASN A 363 -29.17 -0.05 0.65
CA ASN A 363 -30.06 -1.18 0.35
C ASN A 363 -29.88 -1.78 -1.06
N LEU A 364 -29.10 -1.14 -1.95
CA LEU A 364 -28.76 -1.62 -3.29
C LEU A 364 -27.32 -2.15 -3.40
N VAL A 365 -26.56 -2.17 -2.30
CA VAL A 365 -25.15 -2.61 -2.29
C VAL A 365 -24.97 -4.03 -2.83
N SER A 366 -25.84 -4.98 -2.50
CA SER A 366 -25.75 -6.35 -3.03
C SER A 366 -25.88 -6.41 -4.55
N ALA A 367 -26.77 -5.60 -5.15
CA ALA A 367 -26.97 -5.51 -6.59
C ALA A 367 -25.78 -4.85 -7.31
N PHE A 368 -25.06 -3.96 -6.62
CA PHE A 368 -23.81 -3.36 -7.08
C PHE A 368 -22.63 -4.33 -6.96
N ILE A 369 -22.49 -5.01 -5.82
CA ILE A 369 -21.34 -5.88 -5.50
C ILE A 369 -21.36 -7.17 -6.30
N GLN A 370 -22.52 -7.82 -6.48
CA GLN A 370 -22.61 -9.11 -7.18
C GLN A 370 -21.90 -9.13 -8.57
N PRO A 371 -22.23 -8.25 -9.54
CA PRO A 371 -21.64 -8.29 -10.88
C PRO A 371 -20.14 -7.96 -10.89
N ILE A 372 -19.63 -7.28 -9.86
CA ILE A 372 -18.18 -7.05 -9.70
C ILE A 372 -17.47 -8.38 -9.50
N PHE A 373 -18.00 -9.22 -8.60
CA PHE A 373 -17.40 -10.51 -8.29
C PHE A 373 -17.59 -11.54 -9.40
N GLU A 374 -18.64 -11.43 -10.22
CA GLU A 374 -18.78 -12.21 -11.46
C GLU A 374 -17.66 -11.91 -12.47
N VAL A 375 -17.22 -10.65 -12.57
CA VAL A 375 -16.07 -10.24 -13.42
C VAL A 375 -14.73 -10.64 -12.81
N LEU A 376 -14.56 -10.46 -11.49
CA LEU A 376 -13.28 -10.74 -10.82
C LEU A 376 -13.00 -12.24 -10.63
N HIS A 377 -14.03 -13.08 -10.46
CA HIS A 377 -13.86 -14.49 -10.14
C HIS A 377 -13.05 -15.29 -11.18
N PRO A 378 -13.29 -15.16 -12.51
CA PRO A 378 -12.46 -15.80 -13.52
C PRO A 378 -10.99 -15.35 -13.49
N ILE A 379 -10.72 -14.07 -13.22
CA ILE A 379 -9.36 -13.50 -13.15
C ILE A 379 -8.60 -14.10 -11.96
N ILE A 380 -9.26 -14.21 -10.80
CA ILE A 380 -8.72 -14.82 -9.59
C ILE A 380 -8.49 -16.33 -9.80
N ALA A 381 -9.45 -17.04 -10.39
CA ALA A 381 -9.35 -18.48 -10.66
C ALA A 381 -8.21 -18.81 -11.63
N ALA A 382 -8.00 -17.97 -12.65
CA ALA A 382 -6.90 -18.09 -13.60
C ALA A 382 -5.54 -17.60 -13.06
N LYS A 383 -5.46 -17.13 -11.80
CA LYS A 383 -4.24 -16.57 -11.18
C LYS A 383 -3.62 -15.41 -11.98
N HIS A 384 -4.43 -14.62 -12.69
CA HIS A 384 -3.96 -13.48 -13.49
C HIS A 384 -3.72 -12.23 -12.63
N TYR A 385 -2.75 -12.28 -11.71
CA TYR A 385 -2.56 -11.27 -10.65
C TYR A 385 -2.32 -9.84 -11.17
N SER A 386 -1.53 -9.64 -12.24
CA SER A 386 -1.33 -8.33 -12.85
C SER A 386 -2.63 -7.76 -13.43
N ILE A 387 -3.42 -8.61 -14.09
CA ILE A 387 -4.74 -8.24 -14.64
C ILE A 387 -5.72 -7.90 -13.52
N LEU A 388 -5.67 -8.64 -12.40
CA LEU A 388 -6.48 -8.36 -11.20
C LEU A 388 -6.13 -6.99 -10.60
N ALA A 389 -4.85 -6.70 -10.40
CA ALA A 389 -4.38 -5.41 -9.91
C ALA A 389 -4.82 -4.25 -10.81
N LEU A 390 -4.60 -4.37 -12.13
CA LEU A 390 -5.03 -3.38 -13.12
C LEU A 390 -6.56 -3.22 -13.16
N THR A 391 -7.34 -4.30 -13.02
CA THR A 391 -8.81 -4.25 -13.03
C THR A 391 -9.35 -3.51 -11.81
N LEU A 392 -8.82 -3.80 -10.63
CA LEU A 392 -9.17 -3.12 -9.37
C LEU A 392 -8.72 -1.64 -9.41
N GLY A 393 -7.50 -1.37 -9.90
CA GLY A 393 -6.99 -0.02 -10.12
C GLY A 393 -7.80 0.82 -11.12
N LYS A 394 -8.39 0.21 -12.16
CA LYS A 394 -9.27 0.93 -13.10
C LYS A 394 -10.63 1.32 -12.50
N ALA A 395 -11.06 0.68 -11.42
CA ALA A 395 -12.26 1.09 -10.69
C ALA A 395 -12.02 2.35 -9.82
N LYS A 396 -10.79 2.56 -9.32
CA LYS A 396 -10.34 3.76 -8.59
C LYS A 396 -8.87 4.05 -8.96
N SER A 397 -8.63 5.05 -9.79
CA SER A 397 -7.34 5.30 -10.50
C SER A 397 -6.07 5.41 -9.65
N ASN A 398 -6.18 5.53 -8.33
CA ASN A 398 -5.09 5.90 -7.44
C ASN A 398 -4.55 4.70 -6.62
N ILE A 399 -5.25 3.57 -6.58
CA ILE A 399 -4.94 2.45 -5.67
C ILE A 399 -4.36 1.21 -6.36
N THR A 400 -4.04 1.27 -7.66
CA THR A 400 -3.42 0.15 -8.39
C THR A 400 -2.11 -0.28 -7.72
N ALA A 401 -1.25 0.67 -7.32
CA ALA A 401 -0.01 0.40 -6.61
C ALA A 401 -0.25 -0.40 -5.31
N LEU A 402 -1.19 0.05 -4.46
CA LEU A 402 -1.54 -0.66 -3.23
C LEU A 402 -2.11 -2.05 -3.49
N TRP A 403 -2.94 -2.23 -4.54
CA TRP A 403 -3.43 -3.56 -4.92
C TRP A 403 -2.30 -4.48 -5.36
N THR A 404 -1.37 -3.99 -6.18
CA THR A 404 -0.16 -4.72 -6.56
C THR A 404 0.66 -5.11 -5.33
N GLY A 405 0.91 -4.16 -4.41
CA GLY A 405 1.61 -4.43 -3.16
C GLY A 405 0.93 -5.50 -2.29
N SER A 406 -0.39 -5.41 -2.15
CA SER A 406 -1.24 -6.36 -1.41
C SER A 406 -1.32 -7.75 -2.07
N LEU A 407 -1.14 -7.84 -3.39
CA LEU A 407 -1.06 -9.10 -4.14
C LEU A 407 0.34 -9.73 -4.07
N ILE A 408 1.38 -8.88 -4.00
CA ILE A 408 2.78 -9.28 -3.75
C ILE A 408 2.89 -9.93 -2.37
N THR A 409 2.48 -9.25 -1.29
CA THR A 409 2.62 -9.73 0.10
C THR A 409 1.56 -10.74 0.54
N GLY A 410 0.39 -10.76 -0.11
CA GLY A 410 -0.66 -11.76 0.08
C GLY A 410 -2.03 -11.34 0.64
N PRO A 411 -2.23 -10.25 1.42
CA PRO A 411 -3.51 -10.00 2.08
C PRO A 411 -4.66 -9.71 1.10
N ALA A 412 -4.37 -9.32 -0.15
CA ALA A 412 -5.38 -8.95 -1.15
C ALA A 412 -6.53 -9.96 -1.28
N HIS A 413 -6.27 -11.27 -1.28
CA HIS A 413 -7.34 -12.27 -1.38
C HIS A 413 -8.31 -12.20 -0.19
N GLN A 414 -7.79 -12.03 1.02
CA GLN A 414 -8.62 -11.94 2.24
C GLN A 414 -9.47 -10.67 2.22
N ILE A 415 -8.89 -9.54 1.79
CA ILE A 415 -9.58 -8.25 1.66
C ILE A 415 -10.70 -8.35 0.62
N ILE A 416 -10.42 -8.93 -0.55
CA ILE A 416 -11.39 -9.16 -1.62
C ILE A 416 -12.56 -10.04 -1.12
N GLN A 417 -12.30 -11.11 -0.36
CA GLN A 417 -13.37 -11.95 0.21
C GLN A 417 -14.16 -11.23 1.32
N ARG A 418 -13.52 -10.43 2.18
CA ARG A 418 -14.21 -9.60 3.18
C ARG A 418 -15.18 -8.63 2.51
N CYS A 419 -14.74 -7.93 1.46
CA CYS A 419 -15.60 -7.07 0.65
C CYS A 419 -16.77 -7.84 0.02
N ARG A 420 -16.52 -9.02 -0.55
CA ARG A 420 -17.57 -9.89 -1.13
C ARG A 420 -18.66 -10.24 -0.12
N ASN A 421 -18.24 -10.53 1.10
CA ASN A 421 -19.12 -10.98 2.18
C ASN A 421 -19.83 -9.83 2.91
N GLY A 422 -19.68 -8.59 2.47
CA GLY A 422 -20.31 -7.42 3.09
C GLY A 422 -19.60 -6.88 4.33
N PHE A 423 -18.33 -7.24 4.54
CA PHE A 423 -17.50 -6.78 5.66
C PHE A 423 -16.27 -5.96 5.18
N PRO A 424 -16.42 -4.93 4.31
CA PRO A 424 -15.31 -4.05 3.97
C PRO A 424 -14.81 -3.31 5.22
N THR A 425 -13.50 -3.12 5.31
CA THR A 425 -12.90 -2.29 6.35
C THR A 425 -13.17 -0.82 6.07
N VAL A 426 -13.52 -0.09 7.13
CA VAL A 426 -13.75 1.36 7.14
C VAL A 426 -12.89 1.94 8.25
N GLU A 427 -12.12 2.98 7.96
CA GLU A 427 -11.22 3.64 8.90
C GLU A 427 -11.24 5.15 8.60
N MET A 428 -11.82 5.92 9.52
CA MET A 428 -12.26 7.28 9.22
C MET A 428 -11.10 8.28 9.06
N HIS A 429 -9.99 8.08 9.79
CA HIS A 429 -8.83 8.97 9.70
C HIS A 429 -8.18 8.85 8.32
N SER A 430 -7.98 7.62 7.83
CA SER A 430 -7.51 7.35 6.47
C SER A 430 -8.46 7.91 5.41
N ALA A 431 -9.77 7.83 5.61
CA ALA A 431 -10.76 8.41 4.71
C ALA A 431 -10.59 9.94 4.59
N ALA A 432 -10.47 10.64 5.73
CA ALA A 432 -10.27 12.09 5.74
C ALA A 432 -8.89 12.50 5.19
N TRP A 433 -7.81 11.83 5.60
CA TRP A 433 -6.46 12.11 5.11
C TRP A 433 -6.37 11.94 3.60
N THR A 434 -6.88 10.84 3.05
CA THR A 434 -6.75 10.53 1.62
C THR A 434 -7.86 11.11 0.74
N GLY A 435 -8.86 11.78 1.33
CA GLY A 435 -10.04 12.26 0.62
C GLY A 435 -10.89 11.12 0.03
N THR A 436 -10.93 9.95 0.66
CA THR A 436 -11.62 8.76 0.15
C THR A 436 -12.94 8.48 0.84
N ILE A 437 -13.93 8.02 0.07
CA ILE A 437 -15.26 7.66 0.57
C ILE A 437 -15.28 6.18 0.91
N GLN A 438 -15.50 5.86 2.18
CA GLN A 438 -15.50 4.50 2.72
C GLN A 438 -16.88 4.13 3.32
N THR A 439 -17.97 4.62 2.71
CA THR A 439 -19.34 4.39 3.20
C THR A 439 -20.36 4.34 2.08
N PHE A 440 -21.49 3.65 2.33
CA PHE A 440 -22.71 3.66 1.51
C PHE A 440 -23.87 4.41 2.20
N MET A 441 -23.61 5.08 3.32
CA MET A 441 -24.54 6.07 3.85
C MET A 441 -24.58 7.24 2.87
N SER A 442 -25.78 7.54 2.37
CA SER A 442 -25.99 8.43 1.21
C SER A 442 -25.38 9.82 1.41
N LEU A 443 -24.71 10.34 0.38
CA LEU A 443 -24.34 11.76 0.28
C LEU A 443 -25.47 12.63 -0.32
N ASP A 444 -26.68 12.08 -0.48
CA ASP A 444 -27.84 12.80 -1.00
C ASP A 444 -28.91 13.04 0.09
N PRO A 445 -28.86 14.20 0.77
CA PRO A 445 -29.97 14.76 1.53
C PRO A 445 -30.73 15.82 0.70
N ARG A 446 -30.96 15.56 -0.60
CA ARG A 446 -31.45 16.52 -1.62
C ARG A 446 -30.35 17.52 -2.03
N PRO A 447 -30.42 18.12 -3.24
CA PRO A 447 -29.42 19.10 -3.67
C PRO A 447 -29.49 20.37 -2.81
N GLY A 448 -28.57 20.50 -1.85
CA GLY A 448 -28.52 21.65 -0.94
C GLY A 448 -27.28 21.75 -0.05
N ALA A 449 -26.80 20.65 0.53
CA ALA A 449 -25.66 20.67 1.45
C ALA A 449 -24.70 19.49 1.20
N GLY A 450 -23.46 19.81 0.82
CA GLY A 450 -22.38 18.82 0.71
C GLY A 450 -21.59 18.77 2.02
N LEU A 451 -21.45 17.59 2.62
CA LEU A 451 -20.56 17.42 3.76
C LEU A 451 -19.09 17.53 3.31
N CYS A 452 -18.49 18.71 3.50
CA CYS A 452 -17.04 18.84 3.61
C CYS A 452 -16.60 18.31 4.97
N VAL A 453 -15.73 17.29 4.97
CA VAL A 453 -15.02 16.84 6.19
C VAL A 453 -13.69 17.56 6.24
N GLU A 454 -13.63 18.67 7.00
CA GLU A 454 -12.37 19.29 7.36
C GLU A 454 -11.80 18.63 8.61
N ALA A 455 -10.78 17.79 8.42
CA ALA A 455 -9.93 17.31 9.51
C ALA A 455 -8.83 18.34 9.78
N GLY A 456 -9.05 19.18 10.79
CA GLY A 456 -8.01 20.04 11.35
C GLY A 456 -7.13 19.26 12.34
N TRP A 457 -5.82 19.47 12.27
CA TRP A 457 -4.92 19.23 13.39
C TRP A 457 -4.81 20.55 14.15
N GLU A 458 -5.28 20.58 15.39
CA GLU A 458 -5.03 21.70 16.30
C GLU A 458 -3.71 21.42 17.01
N ASP A 459 -2.62 22.01 16.50
CA ASP A 459 -1.42 22.22 17.31
C ASP A 459 -1.79 23.23 18.42
N GLU A 460 -1.71 22.80 19.70
CA GLU A 460 -1.91 23.70 20.84
C GLU A 460 -0.73 24.68 21.00
N GLY A 461 -0.67 25.67 20.12
CA GLY A 461 0.11 26.88 20.31
C GLY A 461 0.73 27.48 19.05
N TRP A 462 0.75 28.82 19.02
CA TRP A 462 1.51 29.68 18.09
C TRP A 462 0.94 29.78 16.67
N GLY A 463 0.07 30.77 16.46
CA GLY A 463 -0.62 30.99 15.19
C GLY A 463 0.25 31.55 14.06
N GLY A 464 -0.12 31.19 12.83
CA GLY A 464 0.41 31.74 11.58
C GLY A 464 -0.71 31.86 10.54
N GLY A 465 -0.98 33.07 10.06
CA GLY A 465 -2.19 33.45 9.34
C GLY A 465 -2.56 32.58 8.13
N GLY A 466 -3.85 32.20 8.08
CA GLY A 466 -4.44 31.60 6.89
C GLY A 466 -4.51 32.58 5.71
N LEU A 467 -4.17 32.10 4.52
CA LEU A 467 -4.37 32.80 3.25
C LEU A 467 -5.32 32.00 2.37
N CYS A 468 -6.61 32.35 2.42
CA CYS A 468 -7.58 31.91 1.43
C CYS A 468 -7.28 32.62 0.10
N ALA A 469 -6.87 31.88 -0.93
CA ALA A 469 -6.87 32.34 -2.31
C ALA A 469 -8.09 31.72 -3.02
N GLY A 470 -9.14 32.52 -3.22
CA GLY A 470 -10.34 32.08 -3.92
C GLY A 470 -10.38 32.58 -5.36
N SER A 471 -10.71 31.67 -6.29
CA SER A 471 -11.47 31.88 -7.55
C SER A 471 -11.60 30.53 -8.27
#